data_AF-A0ABD3JIF2-F1
#
_entry.id   AF-A0ABD3JIF2-F1
#
_cell.length_a   1.000
_cell.length_b   1.000
_cell.length_c   1.000
_cell.angle_alpha   90.00
_cell.angle_beta   90.00
_cell.angle_gamma   90.00
#
_symmetry.space_group_name_H-M   'P 1'
#
loop_
_entity.id
_entity.type
_entity.pdbx_description
1 polymer ?
#
loop_
_entity_poly.entity_id
_entity_poly.type
_entity_poly.pdbx_seq_one_letter_code
_entity_poly.pdbx_strand_id
1 'polypeptide(L)'
;MKQESLEASKIDSANETHGNIHGPIICQEMRESTEIIIIDESNGKSSEVKENGDLQPVSFDISGEGQPYAPENFPLPGDIWGWKVGKRVAITGHYQDRYLYLPKRLRASEKLTCKKYCFASKRSVGRYIRTKFPNADIDAFFKSFIWKIPSNKLPLVHGIAVRHPFFPVHNEEIAKHSESDPDHGSLRCKARNRMCSSLLEQAEKPVSPSWPCDHCCSEPKFCRDCCCILCWRSVSPASGWCDYIKCEALIDGNKICGHITHLDCALQAYMAGMVGGVIGLDAEYYCRRCDVKTGLVPHVTRLLEASKSIDSPDEREKILKLAFSLLRGSQKTSAKTLLKLIESALTKL
;
A
#
# COMPACT_ATOMS: atom_id res chain seq x y z
N MET A 1 59.56 -19.26 28.15
CA MET A 1 60.57 -20.21 27.65
C MET A 1 59.94 -21.60 27.59
N LYS A 2 59.93 -22.19 26.38
CA LYS A 2 59.85 -23.63 26.05
C LYS A 2 58.57 -24.42 26.43
N GLN A 3 57.61 -24.44 25.51
CA GLN A 3 57.37 -25.48 24.48
C GLN A 3 57.96 -26.88 24.70
N GLU A 4 57.09 -27.91 24.59
CA GLU A 4 57.21 -29.23 23.93
C GLU A 4 56.11 -30.18 24.49
N SER A 5 55.49 -31.17 23.83
CA SER A 5 55.35 -31.66 22.44
C SER A 5 55.04 -33.18 22.54
N LEU A 6 53.91 -33.63 21.97
CA LEU A 6 53.60 -34.99 21.44
C LEU A 6 53.69 -36.22 22.42
N GLU A 7 52.97 -37.35 22.31
CA GLU A 7 52.45 -38.20 21.22
C GLU A 7 51.33 -39.13 21.82
N ALA A 8 50.14 -39.26 21.22
CA ALA A 8 49.69 -40.31 20.30
C ALA A 8 49.57 -41.76 20.86
N SER A 9 48.33 -42.28 20.89
CA SER A 9 48.05 -43.68 20.56
C SER A 9 46.69 -43.80 19.85
N LYS A 10 46.76 -44.29 18.60
CA LYS A 10 45.68 -44.76 17.73
C LYS A 10 45.19 -46.14 18.18
N ILE A 11 43.89 -46.42 18.01
CA ILE A 11 43.41 -47.70 17.45
C ILE A 11 42.21 -47.40 16.53
N ASP A 12 42.30 -47.94 15.31
CA ASP A 12 41.45 -47.76 14.13
C ASP A 12 40.26 -48.76 14.05
N SER A 13 39.34 -48.44 13.11
CA SER A 13 38.50 -49.33 12.27
C SER A 13 37.08 -49.67 12.78
N ALA A 14 35.98 -49.61 12.00
CA ALA A 14 35.80 -49.50 10.55
C ALA A 14 34.41 -48.93 10.15
N ASN A 15 34.42 -48.18 9.03
CA ASN A 15 33.50 -48.09 7.87
C ASN A 15 32.03 -48.54 7.97
N GLU A 16 31.12 -47.69 7.46
CA GLU A 16 30.37 -47.96 6.21
C GLU A 16 29.59 -46.71 5.74
N THR A 17 29.58 -46.45 4.44
CA THR A 17 29.03 -45.26 3.78
C THR A 17 27.82 -45.56 2.89
N HIS A 18 26.84 -44.66 2.98
CA HIS A 18 25.94 -44.14 1.93
C HIS A 18 24.98 -45.05 1.14
N GLY A 19 23.68 -44.71 1.29
CA GLY A 19 22.75 -44.48 0.18
C GLY A 19 21.65 -45.53 -0.01
N ASN A 20 20.38 -45.17 0.17
CA ASN A 20 19.42 -45.12 -0.94
C ASN A 20 18.03 -44.56 -0.57
N ILE A 21 17.46 -43.97 -1.61
CA ILE A 21 16.11 -43.56 -1.97
C ILE A 21 14.98 -44.44 -1.41
N HIS A 22 13.89 -43.82 -0.94
CA HIS A 22 12.55 -44.38 -1.05
C HIS A 22 11.49 -43.25 -1.07
N GLY A 23 10.79 -43.12 -2.21
CA GLY A 23 9.42 -42.58 -2.22
C GLY A 23 8.48 -43.52 -1.48
N PRO A 24 7.17 -43.20 -1.32
CA PRO A 24 6.22 -43.85 -2.23
C PRO A 24 4.82 -43.16 -2.42
N ILE A 25 4.04 -43.78 -3.32
CA ILE A 25 2.57 -43.96 -3.37
C ILE A 25 1.68 -42.97 -4.17
N ILE A 26 1.22 -43.54 -5.28
CA ILE A 26 0.08 -43.22 -6.15
C ILE A 26 -1.25 -43.53 -5.44
N CYS A 27 -2.27 -42.69 -5.65
CA CYS A 27 -3.67 -43.14 -5.74
C CYS A 27 -4.38 -42.44 -6.92
N GLN A 28 -4.65 -43.20 -8.00
CA GLN A 28 -5.82 -43.08 -8.90
C GLN A 28 -7.11 -43.17 -8.07
N GLU A 29 -8.32 -42.80 -8.47
CA GLU A 29 -9.01 -42.33 -9.68
C GLU A 29 -10.37 -41.82 -9.17
N MET A 30 -11.05 -40.92 -9.87
CA MET A 30 -12.43 -41.17 -10.32
C MET A 30 -12.87 -40.12 -11.33
N ARG A 31 -13.47 -40.69 -12.37
CA ARG A 31 -13.99 -40.15 -13.61
C ARG A 31 -15.40 -39.61 -13.38
N GLU A 32 -15.73 -38.45 -13.92
CA GLU A 32 -17.08 -38.27 -14.45
C GLU A 32 -17.03 -37.35 -15.67
N SER A 33 -17.45 -37.93 -16.78
CA SER A 33 -17.48 -37.36 -18.12
C SER A 33 -18.83 -36.68 -18.31
N THR A 34 -18.84 -35.47 -18.89
CA THR A 34 -20.01 -35.00 -19.62
C THR A 34 -19.53 -34.26 -20.86
N GLU A 35 -19.62 -34.96 -21.98
CA GLU A 35 -19.52 -34.38 -23.32
C GLU A 35 -20.69 -33.43 -23.52
N ILE A 36 -20.42 -32.20 -23.96
CA ILE A 36 -21.44 -31.32 -24.52
C ILE A 36 -21.14 -31.16 -26.01
N ILE A 37 -22.11 -31.60 -26.79
CA ILE A 37 -22.16 -31.69 -28.25
C ILE A 37 -21.98 -30.30 -28.86
N ILE A 38 -21.03 -30.18 -29.79
CA ILE A 38 -20.90 -29.02 -30.68
C ILE A 38 -22.02 -29.10 -31.71
N ILE A 39 -22.92 -28.13 -31.70
CA ILE A 39 -23.80 -27.84 -32.84
C ILE A 39 -23.33 -26.52 -33.41
N ASP A 40 -22.69 -26.59 -34.58
CA ASP A 40 -22.42 -25.46 -35.44
C ASP A 40 -23.70 -25.19 -36.26
N GLU A 41 -24.22 -23.97 -36.19
CA GLU A 41 -24.98 -23.39 -37.28
C GLU A 41 -24.88 -21.86 -37.26
N SER A 42 -24.31 -21.35 -38.34
CA SER A 42 -24.12 -19.94 -38.65
C SER A 42 -25.44 -19.17 -38.74
N ASN A 43 -25.47 -17.93 -38.25
CA ASN A 43 -25.79 -16.78 -39.10
C ASN A 43 -25.56 -15.44 -38.39
N GLY A 44 -24.94 -14.52 -39.14
CA GLY A 44 -24.55 -13.20 -38.65
C GLY A 44 -25.73 -12.30 -38.30
N LYS A 45 -25.60 -11.61 -37.18
CA LYS A 45 -26.30 -10.35 -36.94
C LYS A 45 -25.45 -9.48 -36.02
N SER A 46 -25.10 -8.30 -36.53
CA SER A 46 -24.49 -7.22 -35.77
C SER A 46 -25.32 -6.93 -34.51
N SER A 47 -24.72 -7.06 -33.34
CA SER A 47 -25.32 -6.57 -32.10
C SER A 47 -24.23 -6.06 -31.17
N GLU A 48 -24.22 -4.73 -31.03
CA GLU A 48 -23.87 -3.95 -29.85
C GLU A 48 -23.23 -4.73 -28.70
N VAL A 49 -21.97 -4.36 -28.40
CA VAL A 49 -21.24 -4.82 -27.22
C VAL A 49 -22.05 -4.42 -25.97
N LYS A 50 -22.80 -5.38 -25.44
CA LYS A 50 -23.30 -5.34 -24.07
C LYS A 50 -22.08 -5.32 -23.16
N GLU A 51 -21.75 -4.14 -22.63
CA GLU A 51 -20.72 -3.95 -21.62
C GLU A 51 -21.22 -4.53 -20.28
N ASN A 52 -21.21 -5.86 -20.20
CA ASN A 52 -21.26 -6.71 -18.99
C ASN A 52 -21.17 -8.18 -19.44
N GLY A 53 -20.19 -8.50 -20.31
CA GLY A 53 -19.78 -9.88 -20.54
C GLY A 53 -18.98 -10.36 -19.32
N ASP A 54 -19.32 -11.54 -18.81
CA ASP A 54 -18.82 -12.13 -17.55
C ASP A 54 -17.31 -12.01 -17.36
N LEU A 55 -16.88 -10.96 -16.66
CA LEU A 55 -15.49 -10.84 -16.24
C LEU A 55 -15.22 -11.89 -15.16
N GLN A 56 -14.45 -12.91 -15.52
CA GLN A 56 -14.01 -13.97 -14.63
C GLN A 56 -13.35 -13.36 -13.37
N PRO A 57 -13.97 -13.51 -12.19
CA PRO A 57 -13.40 -13.02 -10.94
C PRO A 57 -12.08 -13.72 -10.64
N VAL A 58 -11.07 -12.98 -10.20
CA VAL A 58 -9.74 -13.56 -9.92
C VAL A 58 -9.49 -13.71 -8.42
N SER A 59 -8.70 -14.72 -8.05
CA SER A 59 -8.18 -14.89 -6.69
C SER A 59 -7.13 -13.83 -6.34
N PHE A 60 -6.89 -13.61 -5.04
CA PHE A 60 -5.88 -12.67 -4.58
C PHE A 60 -4.46 -13.19 -4.90
N ASP A 61 -3.49 -12.28 -4.95
CA ASP A 61 -2.08 -12.56 -5.30
C ASP A 61 -1.84 -13.17 -6.69
N ILE A 62 -2.87 -13.24 -7.54
CA ILE A 62 -2.76 -13.64 -8.95
C ILE A 62 -2.13 -12.52 -9.78
N SER A 63 -1.34 -12.94 -10.78
CA SER A 63 -0.77 -12.07 -11.81
C SER A 63 -0.98 -12.67 -13.19
N GLY A 64 -0.99 -11.81 -14.21
CA GLY A 64 -1.06 -12.19 -15.61
C GLY A 64 -0.42 -11.15 -16.52
N GLU A 65 -0.51 -11.36 -17.82
CA GLU A 65 -0.06 -10.42 -18.86
C GLU A 65 -1.23 -10.18 -19.84
N GLY A 66 -1.32 -8.97 -20.39
CA GLY A 66 -2.27 -8.64 -21.45
C GLY A 66 -3.73 -8.52 -21.03
N GLN A 67 -4.60 -8.59 -22.04
CA GLN A 67 -6.04 -8.44 -21.92
C GLN A 67 -6.66 -9.53 -21.03
N PRO A 68 -7.84 -9.28 -20.42
CA PRO A 68 -8.57 -8.00 -20.43
C PRO A 68 -8.03 -6.98 -19.43
N TYR A 69 -7.06 -7.36 -18.58
CA TYR A 69 -6.71 -6.58 -17.39
C TYR A 69 -5.48 -5.70 -17.55
N ALA A 70 -4.70 -5.84 -18.61
CA ALA A 70 -3.58 -4.98 -18.95
C ALA A 70 -3.56 -4.68 -20.46
N PRO A 71 -2.97 -3.55 -20.86
CA PRO A 71 -2.90 -3.17 -22.27
C PRO A 71 -1.91 -4.04 -23.05
N GLU A 72 -2.17 -4.15 -24.35
CA GLU A 72 -1.33 -4.83 -25.33
C GLU A 72 -1.01 -3.87 -26.47
N ASN A 73 0.06 -4.13 -27.20
CA ASN A 73 0.51 -3.38 -28.37
C ASN A 73 0.82 -1.90 -28.08
N PHE A 74 1.14 -1.57 -26.83
CA PHE A 74 1.53 -0.23 -26.41
C PHE A 74 2.83 -0.28 -25.59
N PRO A 75 3.82 0.60 -25.86
CA PRO A 75 3.83 1.65 -26.87
C PRO A 75 4.07 1.15 -28.31
N LEU A 76 4.63 -0.05 -28.48
CA LEU A 76 4.83 -0.67 -29.80
C LEU A 76 3.99 -1.94 -29.95
N PRO A 77 3.63 -2.33 -31.18
CA PRO A 77 3.05 -3.64 -31.46
C PRO A 77 3.90 -4.77 -30.84
N GLY A 78 3.24 -5.71 -30.16
CA GLY A 78 3.90 -6.80 -29.43
C GLY A 78 4.32 -6.49 -27.99
N ASP A 79 4.21 -5.24 -27.53
CA ASP A 79 4.43 -4.91 -26.11
C ASP A 79 3.21 -5.33 -25.26
N ILE A 80 3.40 -6.32 -24.39
CA ILE A 80 2.37 -6.84 -23.48
C ILE A 80 2.65 -6.38 -22.05
N TRP A 81 1.72 -5.66 -21.43
CA TRP A 81 1.84 -5.22 -20.05
C TRP A 81 1.42 -6.33 -19.07
N GLY A 82 2.08 -6.38 -17.92
CA GLY A 82 1.72 -7.30 -16.84
C GLY A 82 0.72 -6.69 -15.86
N TRP A 83 0.03 -7.54 -15.12
CA TRP A 83 -0.86 -7.12 -14.04
C TRP A 83 -0.76 -8.04 -12.84
N LYS A 84 -1.05 -7.51 -11.64
CA LYS A 84 -1.16 -8.28 -10.41
C LYS A 84 -2.25 -7.69 -9.52
N VAL A 85 -2.95 -8.54 -8.79
CA VAL A 85 -3.82 -8.16 -7.69
C VAL A 85 -3.19 -8.49 -6.34
N GLY A 86 -3.39 -7.63 -5.35
CA GLY A 86 -3.06 -7.89 -3.96
C GLY A 86 -4.26 -8.46 -3.22
N LYS A 87 -4.33 -8.20 -1.91
CA LYS A 87 -5.34 -8.80 -1.03
C LYS A 87 -6.56 -7.91 -0.83
N ARG A 88 -6.43 -6.59 -0.95
CA ARG A 88 -7.53 -5.67 -0.61
C ARG A 88 -8.61 -5.64 -1.69
N VAL A 89 -9.86 -5.86 -1.28
CA VAL A 89 -11.05 -5.84 -2.13
C VAL A 89 -12.00 -4.75 -1.62
N ALA A 90 -12.48 -3.91 -2.52
CA ALA A 90 -13.50 -2.90 -2.21
C ALA A 90 -14.86 -3.57 -1.98
N ILE A 91 -15.77 -2.86 -1.29
CA ILE A 91 -17.16 -3.31 -1.09
C ILE A 91 -17.86 -3.58 -2.44
N THR A 92 -17.43 -2.90 -3.50
CA THR A 92 -17.91 -3.11 -4.87
C THR A 92 -17.43 -4.43 -5.49
N GLY A 93 -16.69 -5.28 -4.78
CA GLY A 93 -16.23 -6.59 -5.27
C GLY A 93 -15.00 -6.54 -6.19
N HIS A 94 -14.25 -5.44 -6.21
CA HIS A 94 -13.06 -5.28 -7.06
C HIS A 94 -11.79 -5.07 -6.24
N TYR A 95 -10.63 -5.49 -6.74
CA TYR A 95 -9.36 -5.27 -6.05
C TYR A 95 -8.98 -3.79 -5.98
N GLN A 96 -8.66 -3.31 -4.77
CA GLN A 96 -8.04 -2.01 -4.56
C GLN A 96 -6.53 -2.06 -4.80
N ASP A 97 -5.89 -3.17 -4.41
CA ASP A 97 -4.47 -3.40 -4.66
C ASP A 97 -4.27 -3.92 -6.07
N ARG A 98 -4.30 -3.01 -7.03
CA ARG A 98 -4.04 -3.34 -8.43
C ARG A 98 -2.71 -2.76 -8.89
N TYR A 99 -1.90 -3.61 -9.53
CA TYR A 99 -0.59 -3.26 -10.07
C TYR A 99 -0.54 -3.47 -11.58
N LEU A 100 0.09 -2.55 -12.31
CA LEU A 100 0.48 -2.71 -13.72
C LEU A 100 2.00 -2.83 -13.83
N TYR A 101 2.47 -3.65 -14.77
CA TYR A 101 3.88 -3.88 -15.02
C TYR A 101 4.24 -3.54 -16.47
N LEU A 102 5.41 -2.92 -16.66
CA LEU A 102 5.91 -2.60 -18.01
C LEU A 102 6.17 -3.87 -18.84
N PRO A 103 6.04 -3.77 -20.18
CA PRO A 103 6.47 -4.80 -21.12
C PRO A 103 7.92 -5.23 -20.92
N LYS A 104 8.21 -6.52 -21.17
CA LYS A 104 9.55 -7.11 -21.02
C LYS A 104 10.62 -6.32 -21.79
N ARG A 105 10.29 -5.84 -22.98
CA ARG A 105 11.17 -5.02 -23.82
C ARG A 105 11.56 -3.70 -23.15
N LEU A 106 10.58 -2.97 -22.58
CA LEU A 106 10.85 -1.73 -21.85
C LEU A 106 11.60 -1.98 -20.54
N ARG A 107 11.34 -3.12 -19.88
CA ARG A 107 12.10 -3.56 -18.71
C ARG A 107 13.58 -3.79 -19.03
N ALA A 108 13.90 -4.33 -20.21
CA ALA A 108 15.26 -4.66 -20.63
C ALA A 108 16.00 -3.47 -21.26
N SER A 109 15.29 -2.60 -21.98
CA SER A 109 15.88 -1.47 -22.70
C SER A 109 16.30 -0.32 -21.79
N GLU A 110 15.61 -0.15 -20.67
CA GLU A 110 15.95 0.87 -19.70
C GLU A 110 16.72 0.16 -18.55
N LYS A 111 17.86 0.72 -18.07
CA LYS A 111 18.53 0.29 -16.82
C LYS A 111 17.64 0.62 -15.61
N LEU A 112 16.41 0.12 -15.61
CA LEU A 112 15.40 0.37 -14.59
C LEU A 112 15.72 -0.53 -13.42
N THR A 113 15.79 0.08 -12.25
CA THR A 113 15.63 -0.68 -11.03
C THR A 113 14.27 -1.36 -11.02
N CYS A 114 14.14 -2.40 -10.19
CA CYS A 114 12.91 -3.16 -9.94
C CYS A 114 11.62 -2.31 -9.79
N LYS A 115 11.75 -1.04 -9.41
CA LYS A 115 10.65 -0.14 -9.06
C LYS A 115 10.07 0.68 -10.21
N LYS A 116 10.79 0.92 -11.32
CA LYS A 116 10.26 1.76 -12.43
C LYS A 116 9.35 1.00 -13.39
N TYR A 117 9.25 -0.32 -13.23
CA TYR A 117 8.39 -1.13 -14.05
C TYR A 117 7.03 -1.44 -13.43
N CYS A 118 6.75 -1.06 -12.18
CA CYS A 118 5.51 -1.43 -11.47
C CYS A 118 4.74 -0.20 -10.98
N PHE A 119 3.44 -0.14 -11.30
CA PHE A 119 2.56 0.98 -10.99
C PHE A 119 1.35 0.53 -10.16
N ALA A 120 1.22 1.08 -8.96
CA ALA A 120 0.16 0.73 -8.01
C ALA A 120 -1.09 1.63 -8.09
N SER A 121 -1.12 2.62 -8.98
CA SER A 121 -2.24 3.54 -9.14
C SER A 121 -2.40 4.03 -10.57
N LYS A 122 -3.65 4.29 -10.98
CA LYS A 122 -3.99 4.83 -12.30
C LYS A 122 -3.26 6.15 -12.58
N ARG A 123 -3.14 6.99 -11.54
CA ARG A 123 -2.43 8.28 -11.62
C ARG A 123 -0.94 8.12 -11.90
N SER A 124 -0.28 7.13 -11.28
CA SER A 124 1.15 6.86 -11.49
C SER A 124 1.42 6.41 -12.93
N VAL A 125 0.58 5.51 -13.46
CA VAL A 125 0.63 5.09 -14.88
C VAL A 125 0.43 6.28 -15.81
N GLY A 126 -0.59 7.11 -15.57
CA GLY A 126 -0.86 8.28 -16.39
C GLY A 126 0.28 9.30 -16.40
N ARG A 127 0.96 9.52 -15.26
CA ARG A 127 2.16 10.36 -15.20
C ARG A 127 3.32 9.77 -15.98
N TYR A 128 3.57 8.47 -15.86
CA TYR A 128 4.62 7.78 -16.60
C TYR A 128 4.41 7.93 -18.11
N ILE A 129 3.20 7.67 -18.59
CA ILE A 129 2.86 7.78 -20.01
C ILE A 129 3.05 9.21 -20.52
N ARG A 130 2.53 10.23 -19.81
CA ARG A 130 2.76 11.64 -20.19
C ARG A 130 4.23 12.01 -20.32
N THR A 131 5.06 11.45 -19.43
CA THR A 131 6.47 11.80 -19.36
C THR A 131 7.27 11.09 -20.46
N LYS A 132 6.96 9.82 -20.73
CA LYS A 132 7.73 8.96 -21.65
C LYS A 132 7.20 8.95 -23.08
N PHE A 133 5.90 9.12 -23.23
CA PHE A 133 5.16 9.11 -24.49
C PHE A 133 4.25 10.34 -24.53
N PRO A 134 4.79 11.56 -24.67
CA PRO A 134 4.02 12.80 -24.59
C PRO A 134 2.92 12.91 -25.66
N ASN A 135 3.06 12.16 -26.77
CA ASN A 135 2.08 12.11 -27.85
C ASN A 135 1.04 11.00 -27.68
N ALA A 136 1.09 10.21 -26.61
CA ALA A 136 0.15 9.11 -26.40
C ALA A 136 -1.20 9.63 -25.89
N ASP A 137 -2.28 9.11 -26.49
CA ASP A 137 -3.62 9.29 -25.97
C ASP A 137 -3.82 8.43 -24.72
N ILE A 138 -3.88 9.09 -23.57
CA ILE A 138 -4.00 8.46 -22.25
C ILE A 138 -5.39 7.89 -22.03
N ASP A 139 -6.42 8.53 -22.60
CA ASP A 139 -7.79 8.09 -22.45
C ASP A 139 -8.03 6.85 -23.31
N ALA A 140 -7.51 6.82 -24.54
CA ALA A 140 -7.47 5.60 -25.36
C ALA A 140 -6.69 4.48 -24.66
N PHE A 141 -5.54 4.79 -24.06
CA PHE A 141 -4.76 3.81 -23.29
C PHE A 141 -5.59 3.19 -22.16
N PHE A 142 -6.26 3.98 -21.31
CA PHE A 142 -7.05 3.44 -20.21
C PHE A 142 -8.39 2.81 -20.63
N LYS A 143 -8.89 3.13 -21.83
CA LYS A 143 -10.05 2.46 -22.43
C LYS A 143 -9.69 1.12 -23.06
N SER A 144 -8.41 0.89 -23.40
CA SER A 144 -7.97 -0.34 -24.05
C SER A 144 -8.02 -1.57 -23.15
N PHE A 145 -8.19 -1.44 -21.83
CA PHE A 145 -8.22 -2.56 -20.89
C PHE A 145 -9.04 -2.23 -19.65
N ILE A 146 -9.33 -3.24 -18.85
CA ILE A 146 -10.12 -3.13 -17.64
C ILE A 146 -9.22 -2.84 -16.43
N TRP A 147 -9.35 -1.62 -15.91
CA TRP A 147 -8.59 -1.21 -14.73
C TRP A 147 -9.07 -1.91 -13.44
N LYS A 148 -10.38 -2.01 -13.24
CA LYS A 148 -10.99 -2.58 -12.03
C LYS A 148 -11.12 -4.10 -12.18
N ILE A 149 -10.22 -4.86 -11.58
CA ILE A 149 -10.28 -6.33 -11.63
C ILE A 149 -11.29 -6.85 -10.60
N PRO A 150 -12.29 -7.67 -10.99
CA PRO A 150 -13.24 -8.29 -10.08
C PRO A 150 -12.57 -9.37 -9.21
N SER A 151 -13.00 -9.48 -7.95
CA SER A 151 -12.53 -10.49 -7.00
C SER A 151 -13.51 -11.65 -6.89
N ASN A 152 -12.99 -12.86 -6.73
CA ASN A 152 -13.78 -14.06 -6.43
C ASN A 152 -14.49 -14.04 -5.07
N LYS A 153 -14.17 -13.08 -4.20
CA LYS A 153 -14.88 -12.92 -2.93
C LYS A 153 -16.15 -12.11 -3.16
N LEU A 154 -17.31 -12.80 -3.12
CA LEU A 154 -18.60 -12.16 -2.90
C LEU A 154 -18.53 -11.29 -1.64
N PRO A 155 -19.17 -10.11 -1.62
CA PRO A 155 -19.24 -9.31 -0.40
C PRO A 155 -19.89 -10.16 0.69
N LEU A 156 -19.19 -10.38 1.80
CA LEU A 156 -19.74 -11.06 2.96
C LEU A 156 -20.92 -10.21 3.46
N VAL A 157 -22.13 -10.61 3.09
CA VAL A 157 -23.36 -10.14 3.70
C VAL A 157 -23.34 -10.63 5.14
N HIS A 158 -22.96 -9.76 6.06
CA HIS A 158 -23.50 -9.72 7.41
C HIS A 158 -23.61 -8.26 7.82
N GLY A 159 -24.87 -7.82 7.93
CA GLY A 159 -25.24 -6.44 8.17
C GLY A 159 -24.72 -5.93 9.51
N ILE A 160 -23.85 -4.94 9.45
CA ILE A 160 -23.98 -3.74 10.26
C ILE A 160 -23.83 -2.59 9.28
N ALA A 161 -24.90 -1.86 9.04
CA ALA A 161 -24.85 -0.57 8.38
C ALA A 161 -24.04 0.38 9.27
N VAL A 162 -22.71 0.40 9.10
CA VAL A 162 -21.90 1.50 9.62
C VAL A 162 -22.22 2.68 8.73
N ARG A 163 -23.20 3.48 9.18
CA ARG A 163 -23.56 4.77 8.61
C ARG A 163 -22.27 5.52 8.26
N HIS A 164 -22.06 5.72 6.97
CA HIS A 164 -21.12 6.68 6.43
C HIS A 164 -21.39 8.04 7.05
N PRO A 165 -20.41 8.71 7.67
CA PRO A 165 -20.32 10.13 7.48
C PRO A 165 -19.70 10.33 6.10
N PHE A 166 -20.55 10.59 5.10
CA PHE A 166 -20.12 11.33 3.92
C PHE A 166 -19.64 12.69 4.42
N PHE A 167 -18.33 12.88 4.53
CA PHE A 167 -17.78 14.23 4.59
C PHE A 167 -17.45 14.65 3.15
N PRO A 168 -17.97 15.80 2.69
CA PRO A 168 -17.63 16.32 1.37
C PRO A 168 -16.12 16.43 1.25
N VAL A 169 -15.58 16.05 0.10
CA VAL A 169 -14.26 16.48 -0.33
C VAL A 169 -14.34 18.00 -0.43
N HIS A 170 -13.92 18.71 0.62
CA HIS A 170 -13.69 20.14 0.53
C HIS A 170 -12.43 20.31 -0.35
N ASN A 171 -12.68 20.47 -1.64
CA ASN A 171 -11.78 21.20 -2.52
C ASN A 171 -11.81 22.65 -2.03
N GLU A 172 -10.90 23.01 -1.14
CA GLU A 172 -10.48 24.40 -1.04
C GLU A 172 -9.18 24.56 -1.81
N GLU A 173 -9.31 25.38 -2.85
CA GLU A 173 -8.22 26.00 -3.57
C GLU A 173 -7.30 26.78 -2.61
N ILE A 174 -6.00 26.58 -2.85
CA ILE A 174 -4.99 27.64 -2.91
C ILE A 174 -4.95 28.59 -1.69
N ALA A 175 -4.15 28.25 -0.69
CA ALA A 175 -3.40 29.27 0.02
C ALA A 175 -2.20 29.69 -0.85
N LYS A 176 -2.37 30.80 -1.58
CA LYS A 176 -1.25 31.58 -2.13
C LYS A 176 -0.43 32.06 -0.94
N HIS A 177 0.78 31.54 -0.77
CA HIS A 177 1.82 32.24 -0.05
C HIS A 177 2.87 32.70 -1.05
N SER A 178 2.84 34.02 -1.24
CA SER A 178 3.73 34.93 -1.94
C SER A 178 4.99 34.34 -2.57
N GLU A 179 5.01 34.40 -3.91
CA GLU A 179 6.25 34.60 -4.66
C GLU A 179 6.77 36.01 -4.37
N SER A 180 7.65 36.13 -3.39
CA SER A 180 8.64 37.20 -3.28
C SER A 180 9.49 36.95 -2.05
N ASP A 181 10.59 36.22 -2.20
CA ASP A 181 11.80 36.54 -1.45
C ASP A 181 13.04 36.03 -2.19
N PRO A 182 14.12 36.82 -2.28
CA PRO A 182 15.33 36.44 -2.98
C PRO A 182 15.97 35.19 -2.35
N ASP A 183 16.65 34.45 -3.21
CA ASP A 183 17.41 33.25 -2.92
C ASP A 183 18.44 33.48 -1.80
N HIS A 184 18.07 33.15 -0.56
CA HIS A 184 19.01 33.02 0.55
C HIS A 184 18.92 31.61 1.14
N GLY A 185 19.73 30.70 0.58
CA GLY A 185 20.49 29.63 1.26
C GLY A 185 19.78 28.63 2.18
N SER A 186 18.47 28.69 2.38
CA SER A 186 17.76 27.83 3.32
C SER A 186 17.53 26.46 2.70
N LEU A 187 18.23 25.44 3.22
CA LEU A 187 18.10 24.05 2.80
C LEU A 187 16.63 23.61 2.83
N ARG A 188 16.15 22.98 1.75
CA ARG A 188 14.80 22.43 1.65
C ARG A 188 14.87 20.95 1.26
N CYS A 189 13.94 20.14 1.76
CA CYS A 189 13.86 18.74 1.34
C CYS A 189 13.27 18.63 -0.08
N LYS A 190 13.20 17.40 -0.64
CA LYS A 190 12.58 17.13 -1.96
C LYS A 190 11.14 17.65 -2.09
N ALA A 191 10.39 17.68 -0.98
CA ALA A 191 9.02 18.20 -0.93
C ALA A 191 8.96 19.72 -0.73
N ARG A 192 10.10 20.42 -0.80
CA ARG A 192 10.26 21.86 -0.53
C ARG A 192 9.86 22.29 0.89
N ASN A 193 9.69 21.34 1.80
CA ASN A 193 9.45 21.61 3.22
C ASN A 193 10.76 22.05 3.90
N ARG A 194 10.74 23.22 4.55
CA ARG A 194 11.85 23.80 5.32
C ARG A 194 11.97 23.23 6.74
N MET A 195 10.86 22.74 7.30
CA MET A 195 10.78 22.16 8.65
C MET A 195 10.89 20.62 8.62
N CYS A 196 11.48 20.07 7.56
CA CYS A 196 11.59 18.62 7.42
C CYS A 196 12.64 18.07 8.39
N SER A 197 12.33 16.99 9.11
CA SER A 197 13.27 16.39 10.06
C SER A 197 14.57 15.94 9.38
N SER A 198 14.50 15.54 8.10
CA SER A 198 15.67 15.21 7.28
C SER A 198 16.67 16.36 7.11
N LEU A 199 16.27 17.60 7.40
CA LEU A 199 17.13 18.79 7.38
C LEU A 199 17.70 19.10 8.76
N LEU A 200 17.00 18.72 9.83
CA LEU A 200 17.43 18.89 11.23
C LEU A 200 18.39 17.77 11.66
N GLU A 201 18.24 16.56 11.11
CA GLU A 201 19.01 15.35 11.45
C GLU A 201 20.43 15.29 10.84
N GLN A 202 20.90 16.35 10.14
CA GLN A 202 22.31 16.43 9.73
C GLN A 202 23.27 16.77 10.89
N ALA A 203 22.75 17.08 12.09
CA ALA A 203 23.57 17.47 13.23
C ALA A 203 24.08 16.27 14.07
N GLU A 204 23.26 15.44 14.71
CA GLU A 204 23.78 14.52 15.75
C GLU A 204 22.90 13.27 16.00
N LYS A 205 23.08 12.17 15.24
CA LYS A 205 22.85 10.76 15.67
C LYS A 205 23.07 9.76 14.50
N PRO A 206 23.55 8.52 14.76
CA PRO A 206 23.70 7.52 13.72
C PRO A 206 22.32 7.10 13.19
N VAL A 207 22.06 7.46 11.93
CA VAL A 207 20.84 7.14 11.18
C VAL A 207 20.65 5.63 11.15
N SER A 208 19.58 5.12 11.77
CA SER A 208 19.15 3.75 11.48
C SER A 208 18.85 3.67 9.98
N PRO A 209 19.56 2.83 9.21
CA PRO A 209 19.45 2.85 7.76
C PRO A 209 18.02 2.51 7.38
N SER A 210 17.32 3.50 6.84
CA SER A 210 15.93 3.31 6.42
C SER A 210 15.82 2.31 5.27
N TRP A 211 14.71 1.56 5.22
CA TRP A 211 14.46 0.62 4.13
C TRP A 211 14.31 1.36 2.78
N PRO A 212 15.05 0.96 1.73
CA PRO A 212 14.97 1.63 0.43
C PRO A 212 13.58 1.46 -0.20
N CYS A 213 12.96 2.57 -0.60
CA CYS A 213 11.65 2.59 -1.23
C CYS A 213 11.64 3.43 -2.50
N ASP A 214 11.97 2.79 -3.62
CA ASP A 214 12.00 3.52 -4.89
C ASP A 214 10.63 3.54 -5.58
N HIS A 215 9.54 3.20 -4.87
CA HIS A 215 8.17 3.40 -5.36
C HIS A 215 7.72 4.85 -5.10
N CYS A 216 7.66 5.26 -3.83
CA CYS A 216 7.27 6.63 -3.48
C CYS A 216 8.48 7.56 -3.37
N CYS A 217 9.63 7.10 -2.86
CA CYS A 217 10.78 7.98 -2.60
C CYS A 217 11.62 8.35 -3.84
N SER A 218 11.32 7.74 -4.99
CA SER A 218 11.91 8.10 -6.28
C SER A 218 11.25 9.34 -6.91
N GLU A 219 10.07 9.74 -6.40
CA GLU A 219 9.29 10.84 -6.96
C GLU A 219 9.89 12.20 -6.56
N PRO A 220 10.07 13.14 -7.51
CA PRO A 220 10.87 14.34 -7.30
C PRO A 220 10.29 15.31 -6.26
N LYS A 221 8.99 15.21 -5.94
CA LYS A 221 8.30 16.04 -4.95
C LYS A 221 7.92 15.27 -3.68
N PHE A 222 8.31 14.01 -3.56
CA PHE A 222 8.01 13.19 -2.39
C PHE A 222 9.22 13.11 -1.47
N CYS A 223 9.04 13.52 -0.22
CA CYS A 223 10.01 13.33 0.84
C CYS A 223 9.46 12.30 1.83
N ARG A 224 10.17 11.20 2.05
CA ARG A 224 9.72 10.14 2.97
C ARG A 224 9.52 10.66 4.40
N ASP A 225 10.35 11.62 4.80
CA ASP A 225 10.43 12.08 6.19
C ASP A 225 9.43 13.20 6.49
N CYS A 226 8.69 13.69 5.49
CA CYS A 226 7.59 14.63 5.74
C CYS A 226 6.35 14.45 4.87
N CYS A 227 6.32 13.58 3.85
CA CYS A 227 5.13 13.41 3.01
C CYS A 227 4.29 12.20 3.45
N CYS A 228 2.98 12.40 3.48
CA CYS A 228 2.03 11.29 3.57
C CYS A 228 2.11 10.42 2.30
N ILE A 229 2.28 9.10 2.47
CA ILE A 229 2.38 8.15 1.35
C ILE A 229 1.11 8.07 0.49
N LEU A 230 -0.04 8.46 1.03
CA LEU A 230 -1.34 8.38 0.36
C LEU A 230 -1.67 9.63 -0.45
N CYS A 231 -1.52 10.83 0.13
CA CYS A 231 -1.88 12.09 -0.52
C CYS A 231 -0.69 12.91 -1.04
N TRP A 232 0.54 12.54 -0.67
CA TRP A 232 1.82 13.16 -1.06
C TRP A 232 2.00 14.60 -0.58
N ARG A 233 1.10 15.07 0.29
CA ARG A 233 1.22 16.36 0.97
C ARG A 233 2.09 16.20 2.20
N SER A 234 2.78 17.29 2.57
CA SER A 234 3.60 17.33 3.76
C SER A 234 2.73 17.26 5.01
N VAL A 235 3.15 16.48 6.00
CA VAL A 235 2.67 16.60 7.37
C VAL A 235 3.29 17.85 7.98
N SER A 236 2.52 18.60 8.76
CA SER A 236 3.04 19.77 9.47
C SER A 236 3.45 19.38 10.89
N PRO A 237 4.73 19.51 11.26
CA PRO A 237 5.14 19.46 12.67
C PRO A 237 4.64 20.68 13.46
N ALA A 238 4.30 21.76 12.75
CA ALA A 238 4.03 23.08 13.30
C ALA A 238 2.79 23.16 14.21
N SER A 239 1.82 22.26 14.06
CA SER A 239 0.66 22.21 14.95
C SER A 239 0.98 21.59 16.31
N GLY A 240 2.16 20.96 16.49
CA GLY A 240 2.49 20.24 17.73
C GLY A 240 1.70 18.93 17.91
N TRP A 241 0.81 18.59 16.97
CA TRP A 241 -0.10 17.45 17.08
C TRP A 241 0.30 16.37 16.08
N CYS A 242 0.38 15.12 16.56
CA CYS A 242 0.77 13.98 15.74
C CYS A 242 -0.44 13.40 15.00
N ASP A 243 -1.03 14.15 14.08
CA ASP A 243 -2.14 13.72 13.21
C ASP A 243 -1.71 12.72 12.11
N TYR A 244 -0.49 12.20 12.22
CA TYR A 244 0.12 11.25 11.31
C TYR A 244 0.76 10.09 12.07
N ILE A 245 0.98 8.99 11.36
CA ILE A 245 1.71 7.82 11.83
C ILE A 245 2.92 7.56 10.94
N LYS A 246 4.09 7.35 11.56
CA LYS A 246 5.30 6.86 10.90
C LYS A 246 5.40 5.36 11.11
N CYS A 247 5.59 4.60 10.05
CA CYS A 247 5.75 3.15 10.16
C CYS A 247 7.15 2.81 10.68
N GLU A 248 7.20 2.27 11.90
CA GLU A 248 8.44 1.89 12.60
C GLU A 248 8.79 0.40 12.44
N ALA A 249 8.06 -0.32 11.57
CA ALA A 249 8.33 -1.73 11.32
C ALA A 249 9.75 -1.95 10.81
N LEU A 250 10.45 -2.90 11.43
CA LEU A 250 11.79 -3.34 11.01
C LEU A 250 11.66 -4.32 9.85
N ILE A 251 12.37 -4.02 8.77
CA ILE A 251 12.45 -4.78 7.53
C ILE A 251 13.93 -5.15 7.33
N ASP A 252 14.20 -6.42 7.04
CA ASP A 252 15.52 -6.94 6.59
C ASP A 252 16.72 -6.43 7.41
N GLY A 253 16.96 -7.07 8.55
CA GLY A 253 18.20 -6.87 9.31
C GLY A 253 18.35 -5.48 9.95
N ASN A 254 17.25 -4.92 10.48
CA ASN A 254 17.21 -3.72 11.34
C ASN A 254 16.94 -2.36 10.64
N LYS A 255 16.31 -2.36 9.46
CA LYS A 255 15.94 -1.12 8.74
C LYS A 255 14.48 -0.76 8.94
N ILE A 256 14.17 0.45 9.38
CA ILE A 256 12.76 0.88 9.52
C ILE A 256 12.12 1.19 8.16
N CYS A 257 10.83 0.86 8.01
CA CYS A 257 10.03 1.25 6.83
C CYS A 257 9.99 2.78 6.64
N GLY A 258 9.74 3.52 7.71
CA GLY A 258 9.87 4.97 7.79
C GLY A 258 8.81 5.78 7.03
N HIS A 259 7.83 5.16 6.37
CA HIS A 259 6.80 5.89 5.64
C HIS A 259 5.79 6.54 6.57
N ILE A 260 5.45 7.80 6.28
CA ILE A 260 4.50 8.61 7.03
C ILE A 260 3.13 8.58 6.34
N THR A 261 2.05 8.63 7.12
CA THR A 261 0.68 8.73 6.62
C THR A 261 -0.16 9.60 7.56
N HIS A 262 -0.90 10.58 7.04
CA HIS A 262 -1.93 11.26 7.84
C HIS A 262 -2.96 10.23 8.31
N LEU A 263 -3.36 10.29 9.58
CA LEU A 263 -4.33 9.36 10.15
C LEU A 263 -5.68 9.46 9.46
N ASP A 264 -6.11 10.67 9.07
CA ASP A 264 -7.33 10.88 8.28
C ASP A 264 -7.23 10.23 6.89
N CYS A 265 -6.11 10.42 6.18
CA CYS A 265 -5.87 9.72 4.91
C CYS A 265 -5.89 8.20 5.07
N ALA A 266 -5.32 7.68 6.17
CA ALA A 266 -5.32 6.25 6.44
C ALA A 266 -6.72 5.73 6.72
N LEU A 267 -7.52 6.47 7.49
CA LEU A 267 -8.91 6.12 7.79
C LEU A 267 -9.76 6.11 6.52
N GLN A 268 -9.69 7.17 5.70
CA GLN A 268 -10.40 7.27 4.43
C GLN A 268 -10.00 6.18 3.42
N ALA A 269 -8.75 5.72 3.47
CA ALA A 269 -8.24 4.66 2.61
C ALA A 269 -8.47 3.23 3.15
N TYR A 270 -9.23 3.07 4.25
CA TYR A 270 -9.43 1.79 4.95
C TYR A 270 -8.11 1.12 5.35
N MET A 271 -7.16 1.94 5.77
CA MET A 271 -5.82 1.54 6.23
C MET A 271 -5.63 1.76 7.72
N ALA A 272 -6.59 2.34 8.41
CA ALA A 272 -6.56 2.57 9.85
C ALA A 272 -7.93 2.34 10.49
N GLY A 273 -7.92 1.91 11.74
CA GLY A 273 -9.11 1.75 12.59
C GLY A 273 -9.67 0.33 12.58
N MET A 274 -11.00 0.21 12.59
CA MET A 274 -11.69 -1.07 12.41
C MET A 274 -12.03 -1.27 10.94
N VAL A 275 -11.39 -2.27 10.31
CA VAL A 275 -11.58 -2.59 8.88
C VAL A 275 -11.85 -4.09 8.74
N GLY A 276 -13.02 -4.43 8.23
CA GLY A 276 -13.41 -5.83 7.97
C GLY A 276 -12.70 -6.45 6.76
N GLY A 277 -13.12 -7.66 6.39
CA GLY A 277 -12.57 -8.38 5.24
C GLY A 277 -11.18 -8.98 5.51
N VAL A 278 -10.45 -9.28 4.44
CA VAL A 278 -9.18 -10.03 4.49
C VAL A 278 -8.01 -9.31 5.16
N ILE A 279 -8.03 -7.97 5.21
CA ILE A 279 -7.02 -7.25 5.99
C ILE A 279 -7.27 -7.47 7.47
N GLY A 280 -8.52 -7.32 7.93
CA GLY A 280 -8.91 -7.45 9.33
C GLY A 280 -8.10 -6.55 10.26
N LEU A 281 -8.53 -5.29 10.43
CA LEU A 281 -7.92 -4.36 11.38
C LEU A 281 -8.83 -4.17 12.58
N ASP A 282 -8.23 -4.16 13.77
CA ASP A 282 -8.90 -3.82 15.02
C ASP A 282 -8.10 -2.76 15.79
N ALA A 283 -8.50 -1.49 15.68
CA ALA A 283 -7.75 -0.33 16.19
C ALA A 283 -6.27 -0.39 15.77
N GLU A 284 -6.05 -0.63 14.47
CA GLU A 284 -4.73 -0.84 13.87
C GLU A 284 -4.57 -0.01 12.60
N TYR A 285 -3.33 0.30 12.27
CA TYR A 285 -2.90 0.88 11.01
C TYR A 285 -2.17 -0.17 10.17
N TYR A 286 -2.52 -0.29 8.90
CA TYR A 286 -1.86 -1.13 7.92
C TYR A 286 -0.95 -0.28 7.04
N CYS A 287 0.36 -0.56 7.04
CA CYS A 287 1.30 0.20 6.22
C CYS A 287 1.19 -0.15 4.73
N ARG A 288 0.91 0.84 3.87
CA ARG A 288 0.78 0.65 2.41
C ARG A 288 2.03 0.07 1.73
N ARG A 289 3.19 0.26 2.36
CA ARG A 289 4.49 -0.08 1.77
C ARG A 289 5.01 -1.45 2.19
N CYS A 290 4.94 -1.76 3.48
CA CYS A 290 5.54 -2.97 4.05
C CYS A 290 4.49 -3.97 4.56
N ASP A 291 3.21 -3.63 4.46
CA ASP A 291 2.08 -4.48 4.83
C ASP A 291 2.02 -4.90 6.31
N VAL A 292 2.89 -4.30 7.14
CA VAL A 292 2.89 -4.49 8.59
C VAL A 292 1.74 -3.71 9.22
N LYS A 293 1.08 -4.34 10.19
CA LYS A 293 0.06 -3.73 11.05
C LYS A 293 0.70 -3.12 12.29
N THR A 294 0.19 -1.97 12.73
CA THR A 294 0.65 -1.25 13.91
C THR A 294 -0.55 -0.88 14.77
N GLY A 295 -0.50 -1.16 16.07
CA GLY A 295 -1.57 -0.79 17.00
C GLY A 295 -1.72 0.72 17.12
N LEU A 296 -2.96 1.22 17.01
CA LEU A 296 -3.25 2.65 17.08
C LEU A 296 -3.46 3.17 18.49
N VAL A 297 -3.71 2.31 19.48
CA VAL A 297 -3.99 2.74 20.86
C VAL A 297 -2.93 3.72 21.41
N PRO A 298 -1.61 3.45 21.33
CA PRO A 298 -0.60 4.41 21.81
C PRO A 298 -0.59 5.73 21.04
N HIS A 299 -0.93 5.70 19.74
CA HIS A 299 -0.99 6.89 18.90
C HIS A 299 -2.20 7.75 19.28
N VAL A 300 -3.36 7.13 19.49
CA VAL A 300 -4.58 7.82 19.89
C VAL A 300 -4.45 8.36 21.32
N THR A 301 -3.75 7.67 22.23
CA THR A 301 -3.44 8.20 23.56
C THR A 301 -2.64 9.50 23.46
N ARG A 302 -1.59 9.55 22.63
CA ARG A 302 -0.80 10.78 22.42
C ARG A 302 -1.64 11.90 21.80
N LEU A 303 -2.53 11.58 20.87
CA LEU A 303 -3.47 12.56 20.30
C LEU A 303 -4.41 13.14 21.36
N LEU A 304 -4.97 12.29 22.22
CA LEU A 304 -5.85 12.73 23.31
C LEU A 304 -5.10 13.64 24.29
N GLU A 305 -3.87 13.29 24.66
CA GLU A 305 -3.05 14.14 25.54
C GLU A 305 -2.69 15.47 24.88
N ALA A 306 -2.25 15.46 23.62
CA ALA A 306 -1.98 16.68 22.87
C ALA A 306 -3.23 17.56 22.72
N SER A 307 -4.41 16.96 22.64
CA SER A 307 -5.66 17.71 22.49
C SER A 307 -6.03 18.57 23.68
N LYS A 308 -5.49 18.27 24.87
CA LYS A 308 -5.74 19.03 26.11
C LYS A 308 -5.07 20.40 26.08
N SER A 309 -4.00 20.55 25.32
CA SER A 309 -3.24 21.79 25.19
C SER A 309 -3.73 22.69 24.04
N ILE A 310 -4.91 22.40 23.49
CA ILE A 310 -5.49 23.12 22.35
C ILE A 310 -6.47 24.16 22.86
N ASP A 311 -6.15 25.42 22.58
CA ASP A 311 -7.00 26.55 22.93
C ASP A 311 -8.22 26.65 22.03
N SER A 312 -8.08 26.33 20.73
CA SER A 312 -9.16 26.35 19.75
C SER A 312 -10.16 25.20 19.96
N PRO A 313 -11.43 25.47 20.34
CA PRO A 313 -12.42 24.43 20.54
C PRO A 313 -12.71 23.62 19.27
N ASP A 314 -12.78 24.28 18.11
CA ASP A 314 -13.05 23.64 16.82
C ASP A 314 -11.95 22.67 16.40
N GLU A 315 -10.69 23.05 16.60
CA GLU A 315 -9.56 22.19 16.27
C GLU A 315 -9.45 21.00 17.23
N ARG A 316 -9.73 21.24 18.52
CA ARG A 316 -9.83 20.19 19.54
C ARG A 316 -10.94 19.20 19.20
N GLU A 317 -12.10 19.68 18.77
CA GLU A 317 -13.22 18.84 18.32
C GLU A 317 -12.82 17.98 17.12
N LYS A 318 -12.16 18.56 16.10
CA LYS A 318 -11.69 17.84 14.91
C LYS A 318 -10.77 16.68 15.26
N ILE A 319 -9.80 16.88 16.16
CA ILE A 319 -8.91 15.80 16.60
C ILE A 319 -9.67 14.73 17.36
N LEU A 320 -10.52 15.12 18.30
CA LEU A 320 -11.24 14.16 19.13
C LEU A 320 -12.18 13.32 18.26
N LYS A 321 -12.81 13.90 17.22
CA LYS A 321 -13.58 13.16 16.21
C LYS A 321 -12.72 12.19 15.39
N LEU A 322 -11.51 12.58 15.00
CA LEU A 322 -10.56 11.69 14.32
C LEU A 322 -10.15 10.52 15.23
N ALA A 323 -9.74 10.83 16.47
CA ALA A 323 -9.37 9.86 17.50
C ALA A 323 -10.49 8.85 17.79
N PHE A 324 -11.73 9.36 17.94
CA PHE A 324 -12.93 8.55 18.09
C PHE A 324 -13.10 7.58 16.92
N SER A 325 -13.00 8.10 15.69
CA SER A 325 -13.20 7.32 14.47
C SER A 325 -12.16 6.20 14.30
N LEU A 326 -10.92 6.40 14.76
CA LEU A 326 -9.86 5.39 14.72
C LEU A 326 -10.10 4.22 15.67
N LEU A 327 -10.86 4.41 16.77
CA LEU A 327 -11.10 3.36 17.78
C LEU A 327 -12.52 2.79 17.72
N ARG A 328 -13.44 3.45 17.00
CA ARG A 328 -14.84 3.06 16.92
C ARG A 328 -14.99 1.62 16.44
N GLY A 329 -15.79 0.85 17.17
CA GLY A 329 -16.11 -0.55 16.86
C GLY A 329 -15.06 -1.57 17.30
N SER A 330 -13.90 -1.11 17.80
CA SER A 330 -12.81 -1.99 18.24
C SER A 330 -13.27 -3.00 19.29
N GLN A 331 -12.72 -4.22 19.23
CA GLN A 331 -13.00 -5.26 20.23
C GLN A 331 -12.01 -5.25 21.40
N LYS A 332 -10.85 -4.61 21.22
CA LYS A 332 -9.81 -4.45 22.24
C LYS A 332 -10.32 -3.65 23.45
N THR A 333 -10.08 -4.17 24.64
CA THR A 333 -10.45 -3.52 25.91
C THR A 333 -9.78 -2.17 26.07
N SER A 334 -8.49 -2.06 25.72
CA SER A 334 -7.73 -0.80 25.78
C SER A 334 -8.31 0.27 24.85
N ALA A 335 -8.73 -0.10 23.64
CA ALA A 335 -9.39 0.81 22.70
C ALA A 335 -10.77 1.26 23.22
N LYS A 336 -11.57 0.34 23.76
CA LYS A 336 -12.89 0.66 24.37
C LYS A 336 -12.76 1.63 25.55
N THR A 337 -11.76 1.42 26.43
CA THR A 337 -11.50 2.34 27.55
C THR A 337 -11.11 3.73 27.05
N LEU A 338 -10.21 3.80 26.07
CA LEU A 338 -9.77 5.08 25.50
C LEU A 338 -10.90 5.81 24.75
N LEU A 339 -11.77 5.07 24.06
CA LEU A 339 -12.94 5.63 23.39
C LEU A 339 -13.88 6.34 24.37
N LYS A 340 -14.13 5.76 25.55
CA LYS A 340 -14.95 6.40 26.61
C LYS A 340 -14.35 7.72 27.11
N LEU A 341 -13.02 7.79 27.20
CA LEU A 341 -12.32 9.03 27.59
C LEU A 341 -12.49 10.11 26.52
N ILE A 342 -12.40 9.74 25.25
CA ILE A 342 -12.61 10.65 24.11
C ILE A 342 -14.06 11.13 24.06
N GLU A 343 -15.04 10.23 24.26
CA GLU A 343 -16.47 10.60 24.35
C GLU A 343 -16.71 11.61 25.47
N SER A 344 -16.15 11.37 26.66
CA SER A 344 -16.25 12.33 27.77
C SER A 344 -15.61 13.69 27.44
N ALA A 345 -14.48 13.69 26.73
CA ALA A 345 -13.84 14.93 26.29
C ALA A 345 -14.70 15.70 25.27
N LEU A 346 -15.29 15.00 24.29
CA LEU A 346 -16.18 15.59 23.30
C LEU A 346 -17.44 16.22 23.93
N THR A 347 -18.01 15.60 24.97
CA THR A 347 -19.19 16.16 25.67
C THR A 347 -18.90 17.41 26.49
N LYS A 348 -17.62 17.75 26.71
CA LYS A 348 -17.17 18.91 27.49
C LYS A 348 -16.71 20.08 26.62
N LEU A 349 -16.72 19.92 25.30
CA LEU A 349 -16.52 21.00 24.34
C LEU A 349 -17.81 21.81 24.22
#